data_AF-A0A1X7SDE7-F1
#
_entry.id   AF-A0A1X7SDE7-F1
#
_cell.length_a   1.000
_cell.length_b   1.000
_cell.length_c   1.000
_cell.angle_alpha   90.00
_cell.angle_beta   90.00
_cell.angle_gamma   90.00
#
_symmetry.space_group_name_H-M   'P 1'
#
loop_
_entity.id
_entity.type
_entity.pdbx_description
1 polymer ?
#
loop_
_entity_poly.entity_id
_entity_poly.type
_entity_poly.pdbx_seq_one_letter_code
_entity_poly.pdbx_strand_id
1 'polypeptide(L)'
;EIFSHVDMLYQSINVRVVIVYSLTWTTRQEISFSSVPNTLLRLFREYHTTTTAFKSITHDSTQLITGINLDGNTVGIAYVGTMCNFDSSVGLTQDTRGSVASVATIAAHEMGHTFGMNHDDDS
;
A
#
# COMPACT_ATOMS: atom_id res chain seq x y z
N GLU A 1 -11.34 3.27 -8.93
CA GLU A 1 -12.37 2.79 -8.00
C GLU A 1 -11.83 2.38 -6.62
N ILE A 2 -10.72 1.62 -6.51
CA ILE A 2 -10.12 1.19 -5.22
C ILE A 2 -9.96 2.37 -4.25
N PHE A 3 -9.18 3.39 -4.61
CA PHE A 3 -8.92 4.52 -3.70
C PHE A 3 -10.12 5.44 -3.48
N SER A 4 -11.16 5.38 -4.33
CA SER A 4 -12.44 6.03 -4.05
C SER A 4 -13.16 5.33 -2.89
N HIS A 5 -13.04 4.01 -2.77
CA HIS A 5 -13.57 3.26 -1.61
C HIS A 5 -12.71 3.45 -0.37
N VAL A 6 -11.38 3.46 -0.51
CA VAL A 6 -10.48 3.79 0.61
C VAL A 6 -10.84 5.17 1.17
N ASP A 7 -11.00 6.18 0.32
CA ASP A 7 -11.44 7.51 0.74
C ASP A 7 -12.77 7.49 1.50
N MET A 8 -13.77 6.75 1.04
CA MET A 8 -15.05 6.60 1.76
C MET A 8 -14.88 6.01 3.17
N LEU A 9 -13.99 5.00 3.33
CA LEU A 9 -13.72 4.39 4.64
C LEU A 9 -13.02 5.37 5.60
N TYR A 10 -12.05 6.13 5.09
CA TYR A 10 -11.26 7.10 5.87
C TYR A 10 -12.03 8.34 6.32
N GLN A 11 -13.18 8.64 5.69
CA GLN A 11 -14.07 9.72 6.14
C GLN A 11 -14.55 9.53 7.59
N SER A 12 -14.70 8.28 8.06
CA SER A 12 -15.10 7.97 9.43
C SER A 12 -14.11 8.46 10.49
N ILE A 13 -12.85 8.63 10.12
CA ILE A 13 -11.77 9.15 10.98
C ILE A 13 -11.30 10.55 10.55
N ASN A 14 -12.16 11.27 9.80
CA ASN A 14 -11.92 12.65 9.35
C ASN A 14 -10.63 12.81 8.51
N VAL A 15 -10.31 11.80 7.69
CA VAL A 15 -9.19 11.82 6.74
C VAL A 15 -9.74 11.77 5.31
N ARG A 16 -9.17 12.59 4.42
CA ARG A 16 -9.45 12.58 2.99
C ARG A 16 -8.30 11.91 2.24
N VAL A 17 -8.59 10.91 1.43
CA VAL A 17 -7.59 10.25 0.59
C VAL A 17 -7.70 10.77 -0.84
N VAL A 18 -6.60 11.32 -1.35
CA VAL A 18 -6.52 11.88 -2.70
C VAL A 18 -5.35 11.23 -3.45
N ILE A 19 -5.62 10.69 -4.63
CA ILE A 19 -4.56 10.21 -5.51
C ILE A 19 -3.89 11.43 -6.16
N VAL A 20 -2.64 11.70 -5.77
CA VAL A 20 -1.82 12.76 -6.37
C VAL A 20 -0.95 12.24 -7.52
N TYR A 21 -0.66 10.93 -7.54
CA TYR A 21 0.13 10.28 -8.57
C TYR A 21 -0.20 8.79 -8.65
N SER A 22 -0.14 8.24 -9.86
CA SER A 22 -0.24 6.79 -10.12
C SER A 22 0.78 6.38 -11.15
N LEU A 23 1.47 5.27 -10.91
CA LEU A 23 2.41 4.67 -11.84
C LEU A 23 2.03 3.22 -12.08
N THR A 24 1.99 2.82 -13.35
CA THR A 24 1.72 1.44 -13.77
C THR A 24 2.93 0.88 -14.51
N TRP A 25 3.43 -0.27 -14.08
CA TRP A 25 4.49 -1.00 -14.76
C TRP A 25 3.92 -1.77 -15.96
N THR A 26 3.96 -1.19 -17.16
CA THR A 26 3.34 -1.76 -18.37
C THR A 26 4.25 -2.70 -19.16
N THR A 27 5.57 -2.57 -19.00
CA THR A 27 6.56 -3.31 -19.80
C THR A 27 7.18 -4.46 -19.03
N ARG A 28 7.59 -4.19 -17.79
CA ARG A 28 8.18 -5.17 -16.87
C ARG A 28 8.03 -4.67 -15.45
N GLN A 29 8.18 -5.57 -14.48
CA GLN A 29 8.28 -5.20 -13.08
C GLN A 29 9.59 -4.44 -12.81
N GLU A 30 9.52 -3.35 -12.04
CA GLU A 30 10.71 -2.56 -11.69
C GLU A 30 11.38 -2.99 -10.37
N ILE A 31 10.77 -3.93 -9.66
CA ILE A 31 11.35 -4.60 -8.48
C ILE A 31 11.46 -6.09 -8.73
N SER A 32 12.41 -6.74 -8.05
CA SER A 32 12.57 -8.19 -8.13
C SER A 32 11.30 -8.91 -7.66
N PHE A 33 10.96 -9.99 -8.36
CA PHE A 33 9.84 -10.85 -7.97
C PHE A 33 10.10 -11.49 -6.59
N SER A 34 9.08 -11.47 -5.73
CA SER A 34 9.05 -12.22 -4.48
C SER A 34 7.59 -12.44 -4.05
N SER A 35 7.25 -13.66 -3.63
CA SER A 35 5.97 -13.97 -2.99
C SER A 35 6.01 -13.76 -1.47
N VAL A 36 7.20 -13.61 -0.88
CA VAL A 36 7.37 -13.38 0.57
C VAL A 36 6.96 -11.93 0.89
N PRO A 37 5.88 -11.69 1.67
CA PRO A 37 5.33 -10.34 1.86
C PRO A 37 6.34 -9.31 2.36
N ASN A 38 7.08 -9.66 3.42
CA ASN A 38 8.11 -8.79 4.02
C ASN A 38 9.23 -8.44 3.02
N THR A 39 9.63 -9.40 2.19
CA THR A 39 10.65 -9.18 1.17
C THR A 39 10.13 -8.25 0.08
N LEU A 40 8.90 -8.47 -0.40
CA LEU A 40 8.31 -7.64 -1.44
C LEU A 40 8.06 -6.20 -0.96
N LEU A 41 7.58 -6.02 0.28
CA LEU A 41 7.41 -4.70 0.89
C LEU A 41 8.74 -3.96 1.00
N ARG A 42 9.81 -4.63 1.45
CA ARG A 42 11.16 -4.04 1.52
C ARG A 42 11.67 -3.62 0.14
N LEU A 43 11.50 -4.48 -0.88
CA LEU A 43 11.89 -4.15 -2.26
C LEU A 43 11.09 -2.98 -2.81
N PHE A 44 9.79 -2.90 -2.51
CA PHE A 44 8.95 -1.78 -2.89
C PHE A 44 9.39 -0.48 -2.21
N ARG A 45 9.72 -0.53 -0.92
CA ARG A 45 10.29 0.59 -0.17
C ARG A 45 11.60 1.10 -0.80
N GLU A 46 12.52 0.21 -1.12
CA GLU A 46 13.78 0.55 -1.78
C GLU A 46 13.55 1.20 -3.15
N TYR A 47 12.58 0.69 -3.92
CA TYR A 47 12.18 1.28 -5.19
C TYR A 47 11.55 2.67 -5.02
N HIS A 48 10.62 2.81 -4.08
CA HIS A 48 9.96 4.08 -3.75
C HIS A 48 11.00 5.16 -3.41
N THR A 49 11.95 4.84 -2.54
CA THR A 49 12.98 5.78 -2.08
C THR A 49 14.08 6.07 -3.08
N THR A 50 14.23 5.28 -4.15
CA THR A 50 15.27 5.48 -5.16
C THR A 50 14.73 6.07 -6.46
N THR A 51 13.46 5.84 -6.78
CA THR A 51 12.83 6.23 -8.05
C THR A 51 12.56 7.73 -8.13
N THR A 52 13.00 8.34 -9.24
CA THR A 52 12.86 9.78 -9.50
C THR A 52 11.40 10.27 -9.45
N ALA A 53 10.44 9.47 -9.93
CA ALA A 53 9.03 9.84 -9.93
C ALA A 53 8.51 10.14 -8.52
N PHE A 54 8.73 9.24 -7.56
CA PHE A 54 8.30 9.42 -6.17
C PHE A 54 9.11 10.49 -5.43
N LYS A 55 10.40 10.68 -5.77
CA LYS A 55 11.18 11.80 -5.23
C LYS A 55 10.70 13.18 -5.69
N SER A 56 10.16 13.27 -6.90
CA SER A 56 9.81 14.55 -7.53
C SER A 56 8.38 15.00 -7.22
N ILE A 57 7.54 14.10 -6.69
CA ILE A 57 6.14 14.36 -6.41
C ILE A 57 5.94 14.32 -4.90
N THR A 58 5.42 15.40 -4.33
CA THR A 58 5.04 15.43 -2.92
C THR A 58 3.84 14.53 -2.67
N HIS A 59 3.96 13.62 -1.70
CA HIS A 59 2.92 12.68 -1.29
C HIS A 59 3.18 12.18 0.14
N ASP A 60 2.13 11.77 0.85
CA ASP A 60 2.22 11.38 2.27
C ASP A 60 2.37 9.86 2.47
N SER A 61 1.82 9.06 1.54
CA SER A 61 1.84 7.60 1.56
C SER A 61 1.81 7.04 0.14
N THR A 62 2.43 5.87 -0.08
CA THR A 62 2.39 5.15 -1.36
C THR A 62 1.93 3.71 -1.18
N GLN A 63 1.01 3.25 -2.01
CA GLN A 63 0.46 1.90 -1.95
C GLN A 63 0.78 1.15 -3.24
N LEU A 64 1.32 -0.07 -3.13
CA LEU A 64 1.55 -0.98 -4.24
C LEU A 64 0.39 -1.98 -4.32
N ILE A 65 -0.33 -1.99 -5.44
CA ILE A 65 -1.30 -3.05 -5.76
C ILE A 65 -0.60 -4.07 -6.66
N THR A 66 -0.53 -5.32 -6.23
CA THR A 66 0.18 -6.40 -6.95
C THR A 66 -0.72 -7.55 -7.33
N GLY A 67 -0.52 -8.13 -8.52
CA GLY A 67 -1.16 -9.40 -8.91
C GLY A 67 -0.40 -10.64 -8.47
N ILE A 68 0.70 -10.48 -7.74
CA ILE A 68 1.50 -11.59 -7.18
C ILE A 68 0.69 -12.24 -6.06
N ASN A 69 0.62 -13.57 -6.06
CA ASN A 69 0.09 -14.32 -4.94
C ASN A 69 1.15 -14.40 -3.83
N LEU A 70 0.86 -13.78 -2.70
CA LEU A 70 1.72 -13.73 -1.54
C LEU A 70 1.71 -15.07 -0.77
N ASP A 71 2.81 -15.37 -0.10
CA ASP A 71 2.96 -16.61 0.66
C ASP A 71 2.10 -16.59 1.93
N GLY A 72 1.51 -17.74 2.24
CA GLY A 72 0.67 -17.93 3.42
C GLY A 72 -0.73 -17.32 3.26
N ASN A 73 -1.25 -16.72 4.33
CA ASN A 73 -2.57 -16.09 4.38
C ASN A 73 -2.50 -14.56 4.26
N THR A 74 -1.31 -14.01 3.98
CA THR A 74 -1.10 -12.57 3.91
C THR A 74 -1.66 -12.03 2.61
N VAL A 75 -2.58 -11.06 2.67
CA VAL A 75 -3.14 -10.39 1.48
C VAL A 75 -2.74 -8.92 1.37
N GLY A 76 -2.07 -8.40 2.40
CA GLY A 76 -1.45 -7.10 2.41
C GLY A 76 -0.44 -7.00 3.54
N ILE A 77 0.44 -5.99 3.47
CA ILE A 77 1.38 -5.66 4.54
C ILE A 77 1.85 -4.21 4.43
N ALA A 78 2.09 -3.55 5.55
CA ALA A 78 2.64 -2.19 5.62
C ALA A 78 3.55 -1.99 6.84
N TYR A 79 4.29 -0.88 6.86
CA TYR A 79 5.05 -0.47 8.04
C TYR A 79 4.17 0.31 9.02
N VAL A 80 4.19 -0.09 10.29
CA VAL A 80 3.31 0.48 11.33
C VAL A 80 3.80 1.86 11.82
N GLY A 81 2.90 2.84 11.91
CA GLY A 81 3.17 4.15 12.51
C GLY A 81 4.15 5.02 11.72
N THR A 82 4.11 4.89 10.39
CA THR A 82 5.08 5.49 9.47
C THR A 82 4.50 6.57 8.56
N MET A 83 3.23 6.95 8.74
CA MET A 83 2.58 8.00 7.97
C MET A 83 3.46 9.26 7.89
N CYS A 84 3.54 9.85 6.70
CA CYS A 84 4.40 10.99 6.34
C CYS A 84 5.93 10.73 6.39
N ASN A 85 6.39 9.55 6.84
CA ASN A 85 7.79 9.18 6.69
C ASN A 85 8.04 8.81 5.22
N PHE A 86 8.81 9.64 4.50
CA PHE A 86 9.09 9.40 3.10
C PHE A 86 9.69 8.01 2.82
N ASP A 87 10.50 7.47 3.73
CA ASP A 87 11.12 6.17 3.51
C ASP A 87 10.19 4.99 3.82
N SER A 88 9.28 5.11 4.78
CA SER A 88 8.52 3.95 5.28
C SER A 88 7.00 4.06 5.21
N SER A 89 6.43 5.20 4.79
CA SER A 89 4.99 5.38 4.56
C SER A 89 4.52 4.64 3.29
N VAL A 90 4.68 3.33 3.30
CA VAL A 90 4.37 2.44 2.17
C VAL A 90 3.57 1.23 2.62
N GLY A 91 2.64 0.80 1.77
CA GLY A 91 1.88 -0.43 1.94
C GLY A 91 1.81 -1.24 0.65
N LEU A 92 1.56 -2.53 0.79
CA LEU A 92 1.45 -3.52 -0.28
C LEU A 92 0.11 -4.24 -0.14
N THR A 93 -0.66 -4.32 -1.22
CA THR A 93 -1.93 -5.05 -1.26
C THR A 93 -1.94 -6.01 -2.45
N GLN A 94 -2.28 -7.27 -2.20
CA GLN A 94 -2.56 -8.24 -3.24
C GLN A 94 -3.93 -7.97 -3.86
N ASP A 95 -3.98 -7.90 -5.19
CA ASP A 95 -5.23 -8.03 -5.94
C ASP A 95 -5.68 -9.49 -5.89
N THR A 96 -6.60 -9.78 -4.98
CA THR A 96 -7.15 -11.12 -4.76
C THR A 96 -8.07 -11.59 -5.89
N ARG A 97 -8.24 -10.80 -6.96
CA ARG A 97 -9.22 -11.03 -8.05
C ARG A 97 -10.66 -11.15 -7.55
N GLY A 98 -10.92 -10.65 -6.34
CA GLY A 98 -12.25 -10.54 -5.75
C GLY A 98 -12.97 -9.27 -6.25
N SER A 99 -13.83 -8.72 -5.40
CA SER A 99 -14.44 -7.42 -5.69
C SER A 99 -13.45 -6.27 -5.47
N VAL A 100 -13.63 -5.17 -6.19
CA VAL A 100 -12.89 -3.92 -5.97
C VAL A 100 -13.00 -3.45 -4.52
N ALA A 101 -14.17 -3.64 -3.90
CA ALA A 101 -14.39 -3.34 -2.49
C ALA A 101 -13.49 -4.17 -1.56
N SER A 102 -13.29 -5.46 -1.86
CA SER A 102 -12.40 -6.32 -1.07
C SER A 102 -10.94 -5.82 -1.12
N VAL A 103 -10.43 -5.54 -2.32
CA VAL A 103 -9.07 -4.99 -2.50
C VAL A 103 -8.94 -3.62 -1.83
N ALA A 104 -9.98 -2.78 -1.90
CA ALA A 104 -10.00 -1.49 -1.22
C ALA A 104 -9.99 -1.61 0.31
N THR A 105 -10.72 -2.58 0.89
CA THR A 105 -10.68 -2.84 2.34
C THR A 105 -9.28 -3.25 2.77
N ILE A 106 -8.61 -4.12 2.02
CA ILE A 106 -7.23 -4.52 2.31
C ILE A 106 -6.30 -3.30 2.20
N ALA A 107 -6.37 -2.52 1.11
CA ALA A 107 -5.56 -1.31 0.97
C ALA A 107 -5.82 -0.27 2.08
N ALA A 108 -7.07 -0.14 2.53
CA ALA A 108 -7.43 0.73 3.64
C ALA A 108 -6.84 0.23 4.98
N HIS A 109 -6.87 -1.09 5.20
CA HIS A 109 -6.26 -1.76 6.34
C HIS A 109 -4.75 -1.54 6.38
N GLU A 110 -4.05 -1.77 5.26
CA GLU A 110 -2.60 -1.54 5.18
C GLU A 110 -2.21 -0.07 5.37
N MET A 111 -3.01 0.84 4.82
CA MET A 111 -2.82 2.26 5.11
C MET A 111 -3.11 2.56 6.60
N GLY A 112 -4.01 1.84 7.25
CA GLY A 112 -4.33 1.98 8.68
C GLY A 112 -3.12 1.66 9.56
N HIS A 113 -2.37 0.62 9.19
CA HIS A 113 -1.07 0.34 9.82
C HIS A 113 -0.11 1.52 9.68
N THR A 114 0.00 2.16 8.50
CA THR A 114 0.85 3.35 8.37
C THR A 114 0.40 4.50 9.27
N PHE A 115 -0.90 4.65 9.54
CA PHE A 115 -1.45 5.57 10.55
C PHE A 115 -1.20 5.14 12.01
N GLY A 116 -0.60 3.97 12.25
CA GLY A 116 -0.27 3.45 13.58
C GLY A 116 -1.35 2.57 14.20
N MET A 117 -2.35 2.13 13.43
CA MET A 117 -3.34 1.15 13.90
C MET A 117 -2.72 -0.23 13.99
N ASN A 118 -3.04 -0.98 15.05
CA ASN A 118 -2.75 -2.41 15.17
C ASN A 118 -3.99 -3.21 14.78
N HIS A 119 -3.89 -4.55 14.74
CA HIS A 119 -5.09 -5.36 14.57
C HIS A 119 -6.03 -5.19 15.78
N ASP A 120 -7.32 -5.39 15.57
CA ASP A 120 -8.35 -5.20 16.62
C ASP A 120 -8.13 -6.09 17.85
N ASP A 121 -7.59 -7.31 17.65
CA ASP A 121 -7.33 -8.28 18.72
C ASP A 121 -5.95 -8.11 19.39
N ASP A 122 -5.13 -7.16 18.94
CA ASP A 122 -3.80 -6.86 19.53
C ASP A 122 -3.90 -5.92 20.77
N SER A 123 -5.11 -5.71 21.31
CA SER A 123 -5.41 -4.87 22.48
C SER A 123 -5.50 -5.63 23.80
#